data_AF-A0A3D0KRV5-F1
#
_entry.id   AF-A0A3D0KRV5-F1
#
_cell.length_a   1.000
_cell.length_b   1.000
_cell.length_c   1.000
_cell.angle_alpha   90.00
_cell.angle_beta   90.00
_cell.angle_gamma   90.00
#
_symmetry.space_group_name_H-M   'P 1'
#
loop_
_entity.id
_entity.type
_entity.pdbx_description
1 polymer ?
#
loop_
_entity_poly.entity_id
_entity_poly.type
_entity_poly.pdbx_seq_one_letter_code
_entity_poly.pdbx_strand_id
1 'polypeptide(L)'
;APASAWITVAYLGIVMTVIGYSAWYFVLARYPVPLVMPVLLLLPVSTILGAVTFLGERPDAWVLVGGAVVITGVGVVVIDPEAMRKKMHDDMDRGKSPS
;
A
#
# COMPACT_ATOMS: atom_id res chain seq x y z
N ALA A 1 32.05 21.11 -6.07
CA ALA A 1 31.17 20.53 -5.03
C ALA A 1 32.04 19.73 -4.05
N PRO A 2 31.73 19.74 -2.74
CA PRO A 2 32.49 18.97 -1.75
C PRO A 2 32.41 17.46 -2.00
N ALA A 3 33.46 16.71 -1.67
CA ALA A 3 33.53 15.26 -1.88
C ALA A 3 32.39 14.50 -1.15
N SER A 4 31.94 15.02 0.00
CA SER A 4 30.80 14.49 0.75
C SER A 4 29.50 14.50 -0.06
N ALA A 5 29.26 15.52 -0.89
CA ALA A 5 28.05 15.59 -1.71
C ALA A 5 28.02 14.46 -2.75
N TRP A 6 29.17 14.14 -3.36
CA TRP A 6 29.28 13.03 -4.30
C TRP A 6 29.04 11.67 -3.65
N ILE A 7 29.49 11.50 -2.40
CA ILE A 7 29.23 10.29 -1.60
C ILE A 7 27.74 10.18 -1.27
N THR A 8 27.08 11.28 -0.88
CA THR A 8 25.63 11.30 -0.63
C THR A 8 24.84 10.92 -1.88
N VAL A 9 25.21 11.46 -3.03
CA VAL A 9 24.58 11.11 -4.32
C VAL A 9 24.81 9.63 -4.65
N ALA A 10 26.03 9.11 -4.50
CA ALA A 10 26.30 7.70 -4.74
C ALA A 10 25.51 6.78 -3.79
N TYR A 11 25.39 7.16 -2.52
CA TYR A 11 24.60 6.43 -1.52
C TYR A 11 23.11 6.41 -1.88
N LEU A 12 22.50 7.56 -2.18
CA LEU A 12 21.10 7.67 -2.60
C LEU A 12 20.86 7.00 -3.96
N GLY A 13 21.79 7.12 -4.90
CA GLY A 13 21.62 6.59 -6.26
C GLY A 13 21.81 5.08 -6.34
N ILE A 14 22.77 4.52 -5.59
CA ILE A 14 23.11 3.10 -5.68
C ILE A 14 22.50 2.32 -4.53
N VAL A 15 22.82 2.69 -3.29
CA VAL A 15 22.44 1.90 -2.11
C VAL A 15 20.93 1.94 -1.89
N MET A 16 20.32 3.13 -1.86
CA MET A 16 18.86 3.25 -1.68
C MET A 16 18.10 2.59 -2.83
N THR A 17 18.56 2.74 -4.07
CA THR A 17 17.92 2.14 -5.24
C THR A 17 17.98 0.62 -5.22
N VAL A 18 19.15 0.04 -4.94
CA VAL A 18 19.31 -1.42 -4.84
C VAL A 18 18.42 -1.97 -3.75
N ILE A 19 18.41 -1.35 -2.57
CA ILE A 19 17.56 -1.79 -1.45
C ILE A 19 16.07 -1.69 -1.81
N GLY A 20 15.64 -0.54 -2.34
CA GLY A 20 14.24 -0.28 -2.69
C GLY A 20 13.72 -1.26 -3.74
N TYR A 21 14.44 -1.42 -4.86
CA TYR A 21 14.03 -2.35 -5.91
C TYR A 21 14.14 -3.80 -5.46
N SER A 22 15.16 -4.18 -4.69
CA SER A 22 15.28 -5.56 -4.19
C SER A 22 14.10 -5.93 -3.29
N ALA A 23 13.71 -5.04 -2.37
CA ALA A 23 12.53 -5.24 -1.54
C ALA A 23 11.24 -5.34 -2.37
N TRP A 24 11.10 -4.46 -3.37
CA TRP A 24 9.94 -4.47 -4.27
C TRP A 24 9.83 -5.76 -5.07
N TYR A 25 10.91 -6.17 -5.73
CA TYR A 25 10.95 -7.42 -6.50
C TYR A 25 10.78 -8.66 -5.60
N PHE A 26 11.29 -8.63 -4.38
CA PHE A 26 11.07 -9.70 -3.41
C PHE A 26 9.58 -9.87 -3.06
N VAL A 27 8.85 -8.76 -2.84
CA VAL A 27 7.41 -8.79 -2.57
C VAL A 27 6.64 -9.28 -3.80
N LEU A 28 6.95 -8.76 -4.99
CA LEU A 28 6.32 -9.20 -6.25
C LEU A 28 6.56 -10.67 -6.55
N ALA A 29 7.72 -11.21 -6.17
CA ALA A 29 8.02 -12.63 -6.35
C ALA A 29 7.22 -13.54 -5.40
N ARG A 30 6.65 -13.00 -4.30
CA ARG A 30 6.00 -13.78 -3.24
C ARG A 30 4.49 -13.64 -3.20
N TYR A 31 3.92 -12.57 -3.75
CA TYR A 31 2.48 -12.28 -3.73
C TYR A 31 1.94 -11.99 -5.13
N PRO A 32 0.72 -12.43 -5.47
CA PRO A 32 0.09 -12.10 -6.74
C PRO A 32 -0.13 -10.58 -6.85
N VAL A 33 0.08 -10.03 -8.05
CA VAL A 33 0.05 -8.59 -8.35
C VAL A 33 -1.15 -7.85 -7.74
N PRO A 34 -2.40 -8.38 -7.77
CA PRO A 34 -3.56 -7.70 -7.19
C PRO A 34 -3.46 -7.45 -5.67
N LEU A 35 -2.69 -8.27 -4.93
CA LEU A 35 -2.44 -8.06 -3.50
C LEU A 35 -1.37 -7.00 -3.22
N VAL A 36 -0.48 -6.75 -4.19
CA VAL A 36 0.63 -5.80 -4.02
C VAL A 36 0.22 -4.38 -4.40
N MET A 37 -0.72 -4.22 -5.34
CA MET A 37 -1.25 -2.90 -5.73
C MET A 37 -1.78 -2.06 -4.54
N PRO A 38 -2.56 -2.62 -3.60
CA PRO A 38 -2.99 -1.92 -2.38
C PRO A 38 -1.86 -1.46 -1.47
N VAL A 39 -0.72 -2.17 -1.43
CA VAL A 39 0.45 -1.78 -0.61
C VAL A 39 1.00 -0.43 -1.05
N LEU A 40 0.89 -0.10 -2.34
CA LEU A 40 1.29 1.22 -2.84
C LEU A 40 0.45 2.35 -2.24
N LEU A 41 -0.73 2.09 -1.69
CA LEU A 41 -1.49 3.09 -0.92
C LEU A 41 -0.99 3.31 0.49
N LEU A 42 -0.28 2.34 1.07
CA LEU A 42 0.39 2.59 2.33
C LEU A 42 1.43 3.68 2.17
N LEU A 43 1.97 3.92 0.97
CA LEU A 43 2.88 5.03 0.70
C LEU A 43 2.22 6.39 0.99
N PRO A 44 1.16 6.84 0.29
CA PRO A 44 0.53 8.13 0.56
C PRO A 44 0.01 8.26 1.99
N VAL A 45 -0.57 7.20 2.57
CA VAL A 45 -1.03 7.23 3.97
C VAL A 45 0.15 7.41 4.92
N SER A 46 1.23 6.64 4.75
CA SER A 46 2.43 6.75 5.58
C SER A 46 3.14 8.09 5.37
N THR A 47 3.12 8.64 4.16
CA THR A 47 3.66 9.97 3.86
C THR A 47 2.91 11.05 4.61
N ILE A 48 1.57 11.04 4.59
CA ILE A 48 0.76 12.00 5.34
C ILE A 48 0.99 11.82 6.84
N LEU A 49 0.95 10.58 7.35
CA LEU A 49 1.23 10.32 8.77
C LEU A 49 2.63 10.80 9.17
N GLY A 50 3.64 10.55 8.34
CA GLY A 50 5.01 11.02 8.56
C GLY A 50 5.09 12.54 8.56
N ALA A 51 4.47 13.22 7.60
CA ALA A 51 4.44 14.68 7.55
C ALA A 51 3.78 15.28 8.80
N VAL A 52 2.64 14.74 9.22
CA VAL A 52 1.92 15.23 10.40
C VAL A 52 2.69 14.95 11.70
N THR A 53 3.29 13.76 11.84
CA THR A 53 3.96 13.35 13.09
C THR A 53 5.38 13.88 13.24
N PHE A 54 6.18 13.87 12.17
CA PHE A 54 7.58 14.32 12.21
C PHE A 54 7.74 15.81 11.93
N LEU A 55 6.98 16.37 10.99
CA LEU A 55 7.11 17.78 10.59
C LEU A 55 6.12 18.70 11.33
N GLY A 56 5.08 18.13 11.94
CA GLY A 56 4.05 18.89 12.67
C GLY A 56 3.12 19.69 11.75
N GLU A 57 3.12 19.39 10.45
CA GLU A 57 2.25 20.04 9.48
C GLU A 57 0.79 19.67 9.75
N ARG A 58 -0.11 20.66 9.66
CA ARG A 58 -1.55 20.41 9.71
C ARG A 58 -1.99 20.01 8.31
N PRO A 59 -2.50 18.78 8.11
CA PRO A 59 -2.91 18.35 6.79
C PRO A 59 -4.12 19.20 6.35
N ASP A 60 -3.99 19.82 5.19
CA ASP A 60 -5.07 20.60 4.59
C ASP A 60 -6.30 19.71 4.30
N ALA A 61 -7.49 20.30 4.26
CA ALA A 61 -8.73 19.59 4.01
C ALA A 61 -8.66 18.79 2.69
N TRP A 62 -8.00 19.33 1.67
CA TRP A 62 -7.78 18.64 0.39
C TRP A 62 -6.90 17.40 0.50
N VAL A 63 -5.91 17.39 1.40
CA VAL A 63 -5.05 16.23 1.65
C VAL A 63 -5.87 15.11 2.30
N LEU A 64 -6.74 15.45 3.24
CA LEU A 64 -7.65 14.50 3.88
C LEU A 64 -8.66 13.92 2.88
N VAL A 65 -9.24 14.76 2.01
CA VAL A 65 -10.14 14.32 0.94
C VAL A 65 -9.42 13.39 -0.03
N GLY A 66 -8.21 13.73 -0.47
CA GLY A 66 -7.39 12.87 -1.31
C GLY A 66 -7.10 11.52 -0.65
N GLY A 67 -6.75 11.52 0.64
CA GLY A 67 -6.55 10.31 1.44
C GLY A 67 -7.82 9.45 1.51
N ALA A 68 -8.98 10.06 1.73
CA ALA A 68 -10.26 9.35 1.76
C ALA A 68 -10.58 8.70 0.40
N VAL A 69 -10.43 9.44 -0.71
CA VAL A 69 -10.66 8.92 -2.07
C VAL A 69 -9.76 7.72 -2.35
N VAL A 70 -8.48 7.81 -1.98
CA VAL A 70 -7.49 6.74 -2.14
C VAL A 70 -7.91 5.49 -1.37
N ILE A 71 -8.28 5.63 -0.09
CA ILE A 71 -8.74 4.51 0.76
C ILE A 71 -10.00 3.87 0.17
N THR A 72 -10.97 4.67 -0.26
CA THR A 72 -12.21 4.16 -0.88
C THR A 72 -11.92 3.41 -2.17
N GLY A 73 -11.09 3.97 -3.07
CA GLY A 73 -10.76 3.37 -4.35
C GLY A 73 -10.13 1.98 -4.21
N VAL A 74 -9.24 1.79 -3.24
CA VAL A 74 -8.65 0.46 -3.01
C VAL A 74 -9.52 -0.45 -2.17
N GLY A 75 -10.38 0.08 -1.30
CA GLY A 75 -11.45 -0.72 -0.73
C GLY A 75 -12.29 -1.41 -1.82
N VAL A 76 -12.63 -0.68 -2.88
CA VAL A 76 -13.36 -1.22 -4.04
C VAL A 76 -12.56 -2.29 -4.80
N VAL A 77 -11.25 -2.12 -4.96
CA VAL A 77 -10.39 -3.07 -5.69
C VAL A 77 -10.06 -4.33 -4.87
N VAL A 78 -9.87 -4.18 -3.55
CA VAL A 78 -9.46 -5.27 -2.65
C VAL A 78 -10.65 -6.13 -2.23
N ILE A 79 -11.81 -5.51 -2.02
CA ILE A 79 -13.03 -6.23 -1.67
C ILE A 79 -13.60 -6.82 -2.96
N ASP A 80 -13.20 -8.04 -3.29
CA ASP A 80 -13.79 -8.80 -4.39
C ASP A 80 -15.24 -9.19 -4.03
N PRO A 81 -16.26 -8.58 -4.66
CA PRO A 81 -17.66 -8.84 -4.33
C PRO A 81 -18.08 -10.27 -4.70
N GLU A 82 -17.44 -10.87 -5.71
CA GLU A 82 -17.76 -12.22 -6.17
C GLU A 82 -17.24 -13.27 -5.20
N ALA A 83 -16.03 -13.07 -4.65
CA ALA A 83 -15.48 -13.93 -3.61
C ALA A 83 -16.36 -13.91 -2.34
N MET A 84 -16.87 -12.74 -1.94
CA MET A 84 -17.79 -12.61 -0.80
C MET A 84 -19.14 -13.30 -1.08
N ARG A 85 -19.71 -13.11 -2.27
CA ARG A 85 -20.99 -13.72 -2.67
C ARG A 85 -20.90 -15.24 -2.73
N LYS A 86 -19.78 -15.78 -3.25
CA LYS A 86 -19.53 -17.22 -3.29
C LYS A 86 -19.44 -17.82 -1.89
N LYS A 87 -18.70 -17.16 -0.99
CA LYS A 87 -18.57 -17.59 0.41
C LYS A 87 -19.93 -17.64 1.13
N MET A 88 -20.77 -16.64 0.90
CA MET A 88 -22.11 -16.56 1.50
C MET A 88 -23.07 -17.63 0.96
N HIS A 89 -22.97 -17.98 -0.34
CA HIS A 89 -23.71 -19.12 -0.90
C HIS A 89 -23.26 -20.46 -0.30
N ASP A 90 -21.94 -20.70 -0.22
CA ASP A 90 -21.37 -21.91 0.40
C ASP A 90 -21.83 -22.07 1.86
N ASP A 91 -21.86 -20.99 2.63
CA ASP A 91 -22.29 -21.02 4.04
C ASP A 91 -23.79 -21.31 4.18
N MET A 92 -24.63 -20.83 3.25
CA MET A 92 -26.05 -21.19 3.18
C MET A 92 -26.27 -22.67 2.83
N ASP A 93 -25.43 -23.23 1.95
CA ASP A 93 -25.51 -24.63 1.55
C ASP A 93 -25.04 -25.57 2.67
N ARG A 94 -24.00 -25.18 3.43
CA ARG A 94 -23.55 -25.92 4.62
C ARG A 94 -24.58 -25.91 5.75
N GLY A 95 -25.32 -24.81 5.93
CA GLY A 95 -26.39 -24.71 6.93
C GLY A 95 -27.60 -25.61 6.67
N LYS A 96 -27.72 -26.18 5.46
CA LYS A 96 -28.80 -27.12 5.09
C LYS A 96 -28.45 -28.60 5.24
N SER A 97 -27.23 -28.96 5.63
CA SER A 97 -26.86 -30.37 5.82
C SER A 97 -27.57 -30.94 7.06
N PRO A 98 -28.49 -31.92 6.92
CA PRO A 98 -29.14 -32.55 8.07
C PRO A 98 -28.10 -33.40 8.81
N SER A 99 -27.95 -33.17 10.11
CA SER A 99 -27.20 -34.03 11.04
C SER A 99 -27.88 -35.38 11.24
#